data_AF-A0A8T3Z6X5-F1
#
_entry.id   AF-A0A8T3Z6X5-F1
#
_cell.length_a   1.000
_cell.length_b   1.000
_cell.length_c   1.000
_cell.angle_alpha   90.00
_cell.angle_beta   90.00
_cell.angle_gamma   90.00
#
_symmetry.space_group_name_H-M   'P 1'
#
loop_
_entity.id
_entity.type
_entity.pdbx_description
1 polymer ?
#
loop_
_entity_poly.entity_id
_entity_poly.type
_entity_poly.pdbx_seq_one_letter_code
_entity_poly.pdbx_strand_id
1 'polypeptide(L)'
;MRTKELKHYKSGQTITLDLIIGVTIFITVIVLFYYLFGVGVTKTEEEDAAQKVVEGLAGNSYFSDGELDSDEVEALSEMNCSTMKTFFDTNKNICIYATDTSGHIVELNNTIAIGCPGIEIDNVICGHSS
;
A
#
# COMPACT_ATOMS: atom_id res chain seq x y z
N MET A 1 -20.25 55.63 53.83
CA MET A 1 -20.14 55.24 52.41
C MET A 1 -18.71 54.81 52.13
N ARG A 2 -18.47 53.53 51.84
CA ARG A 2 -17.16 53.01 51.39
C ARG A 2 -17.34 52.49 49.96
N THR A 3 -16.73 53.16 49.00
CA THR A 3 -16.66 52.71 47.62
C THR A 3 -15.76 51.49 47.54
N LYS A 4 -16.30 50.37 47.05
CA LYS A 4 -15.53 49.16 46.75
C LYS A 4 -14.95 49.30 45.34
N GLU A 5 -13.64 49.46 45.26
CA GLU A 5 -12.88 49.34 44.01
C GLU A 5 -13.01 47.90 43.48
N LEU A 6 -13.71 47.72 42.36
CA LEU A 6 -13.75 46.45 41.64
C LEU A 6 -12.46 46.27 40.84
N LYS A 7 -11.48 45.56 41.41
CA LYS A 7 -10.30 45.07 40.67
C LYS A 7 -10.77 44.07 39.61
N HIS A 8 -10.90 44.52 38.37
CA HIS A 8 -10.95 43.63 37.21
C HIS A 8 -9.59 42.93 37.07
N TYR A 9 -9.48 41.70 37.57
CA TYR A 9 -8.36 40.81 37.25
C TYR A 9 -8.56 40.33 35.81
N LYS A 10 -8.09 41.12 34.84
CA LYS A 10 -7.79 40.58 33.50
C LYS A 10 -6.70 39.54 33.72
N SER A 11 -7.09 38.26 33.69
CA SER A 11 -6.16 37.14 33.61
C SER A 11 -5.50 37.19 32.24
N GLY A 12 -4.57 38.13 32.07
CA GLY A 12 -3.68 38.20 30.93
C GLY A 12 -2.72 37.03 31.07
N GLN A 13 -3.04 35.93 30.40
CA GLN A 13 -2.13 34.81 30.26
C GLN A 13 -0.94 35.35 29.46
N THR A 14 0.12 35.77 30.18
CA THR A 14 1.41 36.12 29.59
C THR A 14 2.05 34.83 29.12
N ILE A 15 1.48 34.24 28.06
CA ILE A 15 2.21 33.29 27.25
C ILE A 15 3.39 34.11 26.73
N THR A 16 4.59 33.75 27.19
CA THR A 16 5.80 34.42 26.74
C THR A 16 5.84 34.32 25.22
N LEU A 17 6.08 35.45 24.56
CA LEU A 17 6.13 35.55 23.09
C LEU A 17 7.08 34.49 22.50
N ASP A 18 8.11 34.12 23.27
CA ASP A 18 9.05 33.04 22.98
C ASP A 18 8.40 31.66 22.81
N LEU A 19 7.36 31.33 23.59
CA LEU A 19 6.64 30.06 23.48
C LEU A 19 5.87 29.99 22.16
N ILE A 20 5.24 31.10 21.75
CA ILE A 20 4.49 31.19 20.49
C ILE A 20 5.45 31.03 19.30
N ILE A 21 6.60 31.70 19.34
CA ILE A 21 7.64 31.58 18.30
C ILE A 21 8.16 30.15 18.23
N GLY A 22 8.48 29.53 19.37
CA GLY A 22 8.95 28.15 19.43
C GLY A 22 7.96 27.14 18.84
N VAL A 23 6.69 27.25 19.20
CA VAL A 23 5.61 26.39 18.65
C VAL A 23 5.47 26.59 17.14
N THR A 24 5.54 27.84 16.68
CA THR A 24 5.41 28.15 15.24
C THR A 24 6.55 27.54 14.43
N ILE A 25 7.79 27.65 14.92
CA ILE A 25 8.96 27.02 14.26
C ILE A 25 8.80 25.51 14.25
N PHE A 26 8.39 24.90 15.35
CA PHE A 26 8.21 23.45 15.46
C PHE A 26 7.16 22.92 14.47
N ILE A 27 6.00 23.57 14.39
CA ILE A 27 4.94 23.23 13.42
C ILE A 27 5.46 23.41 11.98
N THR A 28 6.19 24.49 11.71
CA THR A 28 6.74 24.76 10.37
C THR A 28 7.72 23.68 9.93
N VAL A 29 8.60 23.23 10.82
CA VAL A 29 9.54 22.13 10.54
C VAL A 29 8.78 20.84 10.28
N ILE A 30 7.77 20.49 11.09
CA ILE A 30 6.93 19.31 10.85
C ILE A 30 6.26 19.38 9.47
N VAL A 31 5.64 20.52 9.13
CA VAL A 31 5.01 20.72 7.82
C VAL A 31 6.03 20.59 6.69
N LEU A 32 7.23 21.14 6.85
CA LEU A 32 8.33 20.98 5.89
C LEU A 32 8.77 19.52 5.74
N PHE A 33 8.85 18.77 6.84
CA PHE A 33 9.14 17.34 6.80
C PHE A 33 8.05 16.57 6.06
N TYR A 34 6.77 16.83 6.34
CA TYR A 34 5.67 16.20 5.59
C TYR A 34 5.63 16.65 4.13
N TYR A 35 6.00 17.89 3.81
CA TYR A 35 6.07 18.36 2.44
C TYR A 35 7.23 17.72 1.66
N LEU A 36 8.40 17.60 2.27
CA LEU A 36 9.60 17.03 1.64
C LEU A 36 9.58 15.50 1.59
N PHE A 37 9.05 14.84 2.62
CA PHE A 37 9.09 13.38 2.77
C PHE A 37 7.72 12.71 2.56
N GLY A 38 6.61 13.45 2.67
CA GLY A 38 5.25 12.88 2.61
C GLY A 38 4.73 12.54 1.22
N VAL A 39 5.53 12.73 0.16
CA VAL A 39 5.16 12.35 -1.22
C VAL A 39 5.74 10.98 -1.63
N GLY A 40 6.58 10.34 -0.80
CA GLY A 40 7.33 9.14 -1.21
C GLY A 40 7.07 7.83 -0.46
N VAL A 41 6.34 7.83 0.66
CA VAL A 41 6.39 6.69 1.61
C VAL A 41 5.42 5.54 1.28
N THR A 42 4.51 5.69 0.33
CA THR A 42 3.57 4.60 -0.04
C THR A 42 3.99 3.81 -1.28
N LYS A 43 4.87 4.34 -2.14
CA LYS A 43 5.28 3.63 -3.36
C LYS A 43 6.39 2.61 -3.14
N THR A 44 7.33 2.87 -2.22
CA THR A 44 8.52 2.02 -2.07
C THR A 44 8.22 0.64 -1.51
N GLU A 45 7.27 0.49 -0.58
CA GLU A 45 6.95 -0.84 -0.03
C GLU A 45 6.16 -1.73 -1.01
N GLU A 46 5.30 -1.12 -1.85
CA GLU A 46 4.53 -1.85 -2.86
C GLU A 46 5.38 -2.18 -4.09
N GLU A 47 6.25 -1.27 -4.52
CA GLU A 47 7.23 -1.52 -5.59
C GLU A 47 8.26 -2.57 -5.18
N ASP A 48 8.79 -2.52 -3.95
CA ASP A 48 9.70 -3.56 -3.44
C ASP A 48 9.02 -4.93 -3.34
N ALA A 49 7.73 -4.96 -2.97
CA ALA A 49 6.97 -6.20 -2.92
C ALA A 49 6.70 -6.77 -4.32
N ALA A 50 6.35 -5.91 -5.29
CA ALA A 50 6.17 -6.30 -6.69
C ALA A 50 7.48 -6.81 -7.29
N GLN A 51 8.60 -6.14 -7.00
CA GLN A 51 9.92 -6.56 -7.46
C GLN A 51 10.32 -7.91 -6.85
N LYS A 52 10.06 -8.16 -5.57
CA LYS A 52 10.30 -9.49 -4.96
C LYS A 52 9.47 -10.60 -5.60
N VAL A 53 8.23 -10.32 -5.99
CA VAL A 53 7.40 -11.29 -6.71
C VAL A 53 7.97 -11.59 -8.10
N VAL A 54 8.43 -10.56 -8.82
CA VAL A 54 9.07 -10.72 -10.14
C VAL A 54 10.43 -11.44 -10.02
N GLU A 55 11.23 -11.13 -9.00
CA GLU A 55 12.49 -11.83 -8.72
C GLU A 55 12.23 -13.29 -8.30
N GLY A 56 11.14 -13.56 -7.56
CA GLY A 56 10.70 -14.91 -7.23
C GLY A 56 10.26 -15.71 -8.47
N LEU A 57 9.61 -15.08 -9.44
CA LEU A 57 9.28 -15.66 -10.74
C LEU A 57 10.55 -15.98 -11.55
N ALA A 58 11.43 -14.99 -11.70
CA ALA A 58 12.66 -15.13 -12.50
C ALA A 58 13.69 -16.09 -11.87
N GLY A 59 13.70 -16.21 -10.54
CA GLY A 59 14.58 -17.11 -9.80
C GLY A 59 14.13 -18.57 -9.82
N ASN A 60 12.89 -18.84 -10.24
CA ASN A 60 12.35 -20.19 -10.31
C ASN A 60 12.41 -20.72 -11.74
N SER A 61 13.06 -21.86 -11.94
CA SER A 61 13.19 -22.48 -13.28
C SER A 61 11.85 -22.82 -13.92
N TYR A 62 10.78 -22.85 -13.11
CA TYR A 62 9.41 -23.14 -13.51
C TYR A 62 8.63 -21.92 -14.04
N PHE A 63 9.22 -20.73 -14.09
CA PHE A 63 8.60 -19.50 -14.63
C PHE A 63 9.63 -18.60 -15.33
N SER A 64 10.73 -19.21 -15.79
CA SER A 64 12.00 -18.49 -16.08
C SER A 64 12.07 -17.85 -17.47
N ASP A 65 11.15 -18.17 -18.37
CA ASP A 65 11.06 -17.59 -19.71
C ASP A 65 10.24 -16.29 -19.75
N GLY A 66 9.56 -15.96 -18.65
CA GLY A 66 8.70 -14.78 -18.55
C GLY A 66 7.38 -14.91 -19.30
N GLU A 67 7.06 -16.11 -19.80
CA GLU A 67 5.77 -16.48 -20.36
C GLU A 67 5.10 -17.47 -19.41
N LEU A 68 3.78 -17.38 -19.24
CA LEU A 68 3.04 -18.37 -18.46
C LEU A 68 2.48 -19.42 -19.42
N ASP A 69 2.97 -20.64 -19.32
CA ASP A 69 2.43 -21.75 -20.11
C ASP A 69 1.13 -22.34 -19.50
N SER A 70 0.46 -23.24 -20.22
CA SER A 70 -0.80 -23.83 -19.74
C SER A 70 -0.64 -24.64 -18.46
N ASP A 71 0.51 -25.30 -18.30
CA ASP A 71 0.78 -26.25 -17.23
C ASP A 71 1.16 -25.47 -15.94
N GLU A 72 1.89 -24.37 -16.10
CA GLU A 72 2.22 -23.37 -15.09
C GLU A 72 0.99 -22.64 -14.56
N VAL A 73 0.07 -22.25 -15.45
CA VAL A 73 -1.21 -21.64 -15.06
C VAL A 73 -2.08 -22.64 -14.29
N GLU A 74 -2.13 -23.90 -14.72
CA GLU A 74 -2.83 -24.96 -14.00
C GLU A 74 -2.21 -25.18 -12.61
N ALA A 75 -0.89 -25.27 -12.52
CA ALA A 75 -0.19 -25.39 -11.24
C ALA A 75 -0.47 -24.20 -10.29
N LEU A 76 -0.48 -22.96 -10.80
CA LEU A 76 -0.83 -21.78 -10.00
C LEU A 76 -2.30 -21.80 -9.56
N SER A 77 -3.21 -22.31 -10.39
CA SER A 77 -4.64 -22.39 -10.07
C SER A 77 -4.94 -23.37 -8.94
N GLU A 78 -4.15 -24.43 -8.79
CA GLU A 78 -4.28 -25.42 -7.72
C GLU A 78 -3.63 -24.95 -6.40
N MET A 79 -2.78 -23.92 -6.44
CA MET A 79 -2.15 -23.37 -5.23
C MET A 79 -3.13 -22.55 -4.40
N ASN A 80 -3.22 -22.88 -3.12
CA ASN A 80 -3.91 -22.00 -2.17
C ASN A 80 -3.07 -20.75 -1.87
N CYS A 81 -3.73 -19.68 -1.38
CA CYS A 81 -3.08 -18.41 -1.06
C CYS A 81 -1.88 -18.54 -0.10
N SER A 82 -1.90 -19.49 0.84
CA SER A 82 -0.76 -19.70 1.75
C SER A 82 0.44 -20.30 1.03
N THR A 83 0.22 -21.31 0.19
CA THR A 83 1.25 -21.93 -0.64
C THR A 83 1.86 -20.91 -1.59
N MET A 84 1.02 -20.07 -2.18
CA MET A 84 1.45 -19.05 -3.13
C MET A 84 2.31 -17.96 -2.45
N LYS A 85 1.94 -17.52 -1.24
CA LYS A 85 2.78 -16.61 -0.44
C LYS A 85 4.15 -17.19 -0.09
N THR A 86 4.19 -18.47 0.27
CA THR A 86 5.45 -19.17 0.53
C THR A 86 6.28 -19.32 -0.75
N PHE A 87 5.62 -19.60 -1.88
CA PHE A 87 6.28 -19.77 -3.17
C PHE A 87 6.96 -18.49 -3.64
N PHE A 88 6.28 -17.34 -3.50
CA PHE A 88 6.79 -16.03 -3.90
C PHE A 88 7.54 -15.28 -2.78
N ASP A 89 7.84 -15.96 -1.66
CA ASP A 89 8.51 -15.38 -0.46
C ASP A 89 7.95 -14.00 -0.06
N THR A 90 6.63 -13.89 0.02
CA THR A 90 5.95 -12.63 0.32
C THR A 90 4.87 -12.81 1.37
N ASN A 91 4.72 -11.80 2.22
CA ASN A 91 3.63 -11.73 3.20
C ASN A 91 2.37 -11.06 2.61
N LYS A 92 2.46 -10.53 1.39
CA LYS A 92 1.37 -9.82 0.71
C LYS A 92 0.43 -10.79 -0.01
N ASN A 93 -0.82 -10.40 -0.17
CA ASN A 93 -1.75 -11.14 -1.01
C ASN A 93 -1.38 -10.90 -2.48
N ILE A 94 -1.42 -11.96 -3.28
CA ILE A 94 -1.00 -11.92 -4.69
C ILE A 94 -2.22 -12.23 -5.55
N CYS A 95 -2.33 -11.51 -6.66
CA CYS A 95 -3.31 -11.79 -7.70
C CYS A 95 -2.64 -11.72 -9.07
N ILE A 96 -2.80 -12.77 -9.85
CA ILE A 96 -2.22 -12.93 -11.19
C ILE A 96 -3.37 -12.88 -12.20
N TYR A 97 -3.24 -12.03 -13.20
CA TYR A 97 -4.21 -11.87 -14.29
C TYR A 97 -3.47 -11.65 -15.60
N ALA A 98 -4.10 -12.02 -16.71
CA ALA A 98 -3.57 -11.77 -18.05
C ALA A 98 -4.36 -10.65 -18.73
N THR A 99 -3.68 -9.85 -19.55
CA THR A 99 -4.31 -8.82 -20.36
C THR A 99 -3.95 -9.00 -21.83
N ASP A 100 -4.87 -8.66 -22.71
CA ASP A 100 -4.60 -8.58 -24.14
C ASP A 100 -3.80 -7.31 -24.51
N THR A 101 -3.45 -7.18 -25.78
CA THR A 101 -2.73 -6.00 -26.31
C THR A 101 -3.52 -4.69 -26.22
N SER A 102 -4.83 -4.77 -25.92
CA SER A 102 -5.73 -3.63 -25.71
C SER A 102 -5.94 -3.32 -24.21
N GLY A 103 -5.34 -4.11 -23.31
CA GLY A 103 -5.45 -3.96 -21.86
C GLY A 103 -6.71 -4.60 -21.26
N HIS A 104 -7.45 -5.42 -22.01
CA HIS A 104 -8.60 -6.15 -21.48
C HIS A 104 -8.16 -7.42 -20.77
N ILE A 105 -8.76 -7.71 -19.61
CA ILE A 105 -8.47 -8.93 -18.87
C ILE A 105 -9.00 -10.13 -19.66
N VAL A 106 -8.14 -11.14 -19.86
CA VAL A 106 -8.46 -12.38 -20.57
C VAL A 106 -8.47 -13.55 -19.60
N GLU A 107 -9.26 -14.58 -19.91
CA GLU A 107 -9.35 -15.78 -19.08
C GLU A 107 -8.08 -16.63 -19.14
N LEU A 108 -7.61 -17.03 -17.96
CA LEU A 108 -6.54 -17.98 -17.71
C LEU A 108 -7.20 -19.29 -17.25
N ASN A 109 -7.28 -20.27 -18.16
CA ASN A 109 -7.80 -21.61 -17.87
C ASN A 109 -9.15 -21.60 -17.12
N ASN A 110 -10.19 -21.01 -17.72
CA ASN A 110 -11.54 -20.88 -17.14
C ASN A 110 -11.66 -20.01 -15.87
N THR A 111 -10.58 -19.32 -15.47
CA THR A 111 -10.58 -18.33 -14.39
C THR A 111 -10.04 -17.00 -14.86
N ILE A 112 -10.66 -15.89 -14.45
CA ILE A 112 -10.25 -14.55 -14.90
C ILE A 112 -9.00 -14.07 -14.14
N ALA A 113 -8.82 -14.51 -12.89
CA ALA A 113 -7.67 -14.16 -12.07
C ALA A 113 -7.37 -15.26 -11.04
N ILE A 114 -6.09 -15.59 -10.89
CA ILE A 114 -5.58 -16.63 -10.01
C ILE A 114 -4.91 -15.99 -8.80
N GLY A 115 -5.31 -16.41 -7.60
CA GLY A 115 -4.56 -16.09 -6.40
C GLY A 115 -5.35 -15.98 -5.12
N CYS A 116 -4.96 -15.02 -4.27
CA CYS A 116 -5.53 -14.85 -2.95
C CYS A 116 -6.95 -14.26 -3.01
N PRO A 117 -7.93 -14.84 -2.28
CA PRO A 117 -9.30 -14.36 -2.31
C PRO A 117 -9.42 -12.94 -1.74
N GLY A 118 -10.31 -12.14 -2.33
CA GLY A 118 -10.68 -10.80 -1.85
C GLY A 118 -9.86 -9.64 -2.41
N ILE A 119 -8.97 -9.89 -3.37
CA ILE A 119 -8.38 -8.84 -4.21
C ILE A 119 -9.29 -8.61 -5.42
N GLU A 120 -9.63 -7.36 -5.70
CA GLU A 120 -10.42 -6.96 -6.86
C GLU A 120 -9.56 -6.16 -7.85
N ILE A 121 -9.55 -6.58 -9.11
CA ILE A 121 -8.87 -5.91 -10.23
C ILE A 121 -9.89 -5.67 -11.32
N ASP A 122 -10.27 -4.42 -11.57
CA ASP A 122 -11.22 -4.04 -12.63
C ASP A 122 -12.55 -4.84 -12.58
N ASN A 123 -13.18 -4.92 -11.39
CA ASN A 123 -14.36 -5.74 -11.08
C ASN A 123 -14.17 -7.27 -11.16
N VAL A 124 -12.93 -7.76 -11.30
CA VAL A 124 -12.60 -9.19 -11.23
C VAL A 124 -12.10 -9.54 -9.84
N ILE A 125 -12.74 -10.49 -9.17
CA ILE A 125 -12.32 -10.97 -7.85
C ILE A 125 -11.35 -12.14 -8.03
N CYS A 126 -10.15 -11.96 -7.50
CA CYS A 126 -9.12 -13.00 -7.49
C CYS A 126 -9.50 -14.17 -6.58
N GLY A 127 -9.14 -15.40 -6.97
CA GLY A 127 -9.34 -16.58 -6.15
C GLY A 127 -10.81 -16.99 -5.96
N HIS A 128 -11.73 -16.42 -6.74
CA HIS A 128 -13.08 -16.94 -6.91
C HIS A 128 -13.13 -17.72 -8.22
N SER A 129 -13.20 -19.04 -8.12
CA SER A 129 -13.60 -19.89 -9.23
C SER A 129 -15.06 -19.56 -9.54
N SER A 130 -15.34 -19.15 -10.78
CA SER A 130 -16.71 -19.00 -11.29
C SER A 130 -17.51 -20.29 -11.17
#